data_AF-A0A538JJV6-F1
#
_entry.id   AF-A0A538JJV6-F1
#
_cell.length_a   1.000
_cell.length_b   1.000
_cell.length_c   1.000
_cell.angle_alpha   90.00
_cell.angle_beta   90.00
_cell.angle_gamma   90.00
#
_symmetry.space_group_name_H-M   'P 1'
#
loop_
_entity.id
_entity.type
_entity.pdbx_description
1 polymer ?
#
loop_
_entity_poly.entity_id
_entity_poly.type
_entity_poly.pdbx_seq_one_letter_code
_entity_poly.pdbx_strand_id
1 'polypeptide(L)'
;FAFVLGLAFLLLLVTFRSIVVPIKAIVLNLLSVGAAYGVLVWIFQEGHLEGLLNFHSNGAVVTWLPLFLFTVLFGLSMDYHVFILSRIRELVDQGVPTEEAVSRGIRTTASTVTSAAAVMVAVFAIFASLRTLDIKQMGVGLAVAVLLDATLIRGVLLPATMKLLGDWNWYLPRWLEWLPRIGSHAPQEEKVAGKPAPAIR
;
A
#
# COMPACT_ATOMS: atom_id res chain seq x y z
N PHE A 1 -16.82 -6.86 2.54
CA PHE A 1 -15.61 -7.22 1.77
C PHE A 1 -15.78 -7.03 0.26
N ALA A 2 -16.69 -7.75 -0.43
CA ALA A 2 -16.78 -7.72 -1.90
C ALA A 2 -17.01 -6.34 -2.52
N PHE A 3 -17.87 -5.50 -1.94
CA PHE A 3 -18.11 -4.14 -2.42
C PHE A 3 -16.85 -3.27 -2.41
N VAL A 4 -16.11 -3.26 -1.29
CA VAL A 4 -14.87 -2.50 -1.11
C VAL A 4 -13.77 -3.01 -2.06
N LEU A 5 -13.64 -4.33 -2.18
CA LEU A 5 -12.71 -4.98 -3.12
C LEU A 5 -13.03 -4.59 -4.56
N GLY A 6 -14.30 -4.64 -4.96
CA GLY A 6 -14.74 -4.27 -6.30
C GLY A 6 -14.49 -2.79 -6.61
N LEU A 7 -14.81 -1.89 -5.68
CA LEU A 7 -14.60 -0.46 -5.87
C LEU A 7 -13.11 -0.11 -6.02
N ALA A 8 -12.25 -0.64 -5.15
CA ALA A 8 -10.81 -0.39 -5.26
C ALA A 8 -10.18 -1.10 -6.45
N PHE A 9 -10.67 -2.30 -6.82
CA PHE A 9 -10.27 -2.94 -8.06
C PHE A 9 -10.55 -2.04 -9.26
N LEU A 10 -11.78 -1.50 -9.35
CA LEU A 10 -12.17 -0.58 -10.42
C LEU A 10 -11.35 0.70 -10.41
N LEU A 11 -11.11 1.30 -9.24
CA LEU A 11 -10.29 2.50 -9.10
C LEU A 11 -8.87 2.23 -9.61
N LEU A 12 -8.20 1.20 -9.11
CA LEU A 12 -6.86 0.83 -9.55
C LEU A 12 -6.81 0.45 -11.05
N LEU A 13 -7.84 -0.22 -11.55
CA LEU A 13 -7.95 -0.59 -12.96
C LEU A 13 -8.00 0.66 -13.84
N VAL A 14 -8.78 1.67 -13.45
CA VAL A 14 -8.88 2.96 -14.17
C VAL A 14 -7.58 3.73 -14.07
N THR A 15 -6.96 3.81 -12.88
CA THR A 15 -5.72 4.57 -12.66
C THR A 15 -4.52 3.95 -13.38
N PHE A 16 -4.32 2.63 -13.26
CA PHE A 16 -3.13 1.97 -13.80
C PHE A 16 -3.32 1.34 -15.16
N ARG A 17 -4.57 1.27 -15.64
CA ARG A 17 -4.92 0.60 -16.90
C ARG A 17 -4.26 -0.77 -17.02
N SER A 18 -4.31 -1.52 -15.93
CA SER A 18 -3.78 -2.88 -15.86
C SER A 18 -4.71 -3.68 -14.97
N ILE A 19 -5.00 -4.92 -15.35
CA ILE A 19 -5.79 -5.85 -14.52
C ILE A 19 -4.89 -6.57 -13.50
N VAL A 20 -3.64 -6.84 -13.87
CA VAL A 20 -2.69 -7.58 -13.02
C VAL A 20 -2.32 -6.76 -11.78
N VAL A 21 -2.23 -5.44 -11.92
CA VAL A 21 -1.84 -4.51 -10.85
C VAL A 21 -2.88 -4.42 -9.72
N PRO A 22 -4.19 -4.28 -9.98
CA PRO A 22 -5.23 -4.40 -8.97
C PRO A 22 -5.30 -5.78 -8.30
N ILE A 23 -5.19 -6.87 -9.07
CA ILE A 23 -5.30 -8.23 -8.53
C ILE A 23 -4.20 -8.49 -7.51
N LYS A 24 -2.93 -8.23 -7.87
CA LYS A 24 -1.81 -8.41 -6.94
C LYS A 24 -1.99 -7.55 -5.68
N ALA A 25 -2.46 -6.30 -5.82
CA ALA A 25 -2.62 -5.39 -4.71
C ALA A 25 -3.64 -5.93 -3.70
N ILE A 26 -4.75 -6.44 -4.21
CA ILE A 26 -5.78 -7.11 -3.41
C ILE A 26 -5.23 -8.37 -2.74
N VAL A 27 -4.56 -9.25 -3.48
CA VAL A 27 -4.01 -10.51 -2.94
C VAL A 27 -3.00 -10.24 -1.83
N LEU A 28 -2.07 -9.32 -2.06
CA LEU A 28 -1.08 -8.92 -1.08
C LEU A 28 -1.72 -8.28 0.16
N ASN A 29 -2.73 -7.44 -0.02
CA ASN A 29 -3.44 -6.84 1.11
C ASN A 29 -4.17 -7.92 1.94
N LEU A 30 -4.90 -8.82 1.29
CA LEU A 30 -5.59 -9.92 1.97
C LEU A 30 -4.62 -10.84 2.72
N LEU A 31 -3.42 -11.07 2.17
CA LEU A 31 -2.37 -11.82 2.85
C LEU A 31 -1.95 -11.11 4.16
N SER A 32 -1.77 -9.79 4.13
CA SER A 32 -1.41 -9.00 5.31
C SER A 32 -2.53 -9.00 6.37
N VAL A 33 -3.78 -8.78 5.95
CA VAL A 33 -4.96 -8.86 6.85
C VAL A 33 -5.06 -10.25 7.48
N GLY A 34 -4.92 -11.30 6.68
CA GLY A 34 -4.97 -12.69 7.14
C GLY A 34 -3.87 -13.01 8.14
N ALA A 35 -2.63 -12.56 7.87
CA ALA A 35 -1.51 -12.73 8.79
C ALA A 35 -1.73 -11.98 10.12
N ALA A 36 -2.19 -10.73 10.06
CA ALA A 36 -2.49 -9.95 11.26
C ALA A 36 -3.62 -10.58 12.09
N TYR A 37 -4.66 -11.09 11.44
CA TYR A 37 -5.73 -11.82 12.11
C TYR A 37 -5.22 -13.13 12.74
N GLY A 38 -4.36 -13.89 12.05
CA GLY A 38 -3.72 -15.07 12.61
C GLY A 38 -2.90 -14.77 13.86
N VAL A 39 -2.15 -13.66 13.86
CA VAL A 39 -1.42 -13.19 15.05
C VAL A 39 -2.37 -12.83 16.18
N LEU A 40 -3.52 -12.22 15.89
CA LEU A 40 -4.51 -11.92 16.93
C LEU A 40 -5.15 -13.15 17.55
N VAL A 41 -5.48 -14.16 16.73
CA VAL A 41 -5.95 -15.46 17.23
C VAL A 41 -4.88 -16.08 18.12
N TRP A 42 -3.63 -16.11 17.66
CA TRP A 42 -2.53 -16.69 18.42
C TRP A 42 -2.28 -15.98 19.77
N ILE A 43 -2.32 -14.65 19.81
CA ILE A 43 -2.09 -13.87 21.05
C ILE A 43 -3.33 -13.92 21.95
N PHE A 44 -4.49 -13.50 21.43
CA PHE A 44 -5.65 -13.21 22.27
C PHE A 44 -6.64 -14.36 22.38
N GLN A 45 -6.73 -15.25 21.40
CA GLN A 45 -7.64 -16.40 21.46
C GLN A 45 -6.96 -17.61 22.10
N GLU A 46 -5.68 -17.86 21.80
CA GLU A 46 -4.90 -18.95 22.39
C GLU A 46 -4.17 -18.55 23.69
N GLY A 47 -4.17 -17.27 24.05
CA GLY A 47 -3.63 -16.78 25.33
C GLY A 47 -2.11 -16.63 25.37
N HIS A 48 -1.43 -16.69 24.21
CA HIS A 48 0.01 -16.41 24.17
C HIS A 48 0.26 -14.93 24.54
N LEU A 49 1.26 -14.67 25.38
CA LEU A 49 1.59 -13.34 25.93
C LEU A 49 0.63 -12.73 26.97
N GLU A 50 -0.32 -13.48 27.56
CA GLU A 50 -1.17 -12.98 28.66
C GLU A 50 -0.37 -12.32 29.79
N GLY A 51 0.72 -12.97 30.23
CA GLY A 51 1.58 -12.46 31.30
C GLY A 51 2.41 -11.22 30.91
N LEU A 52 2.81 -11.08 29.64
CA LEU A 52 3.63 -9.94 29.19
C LEU A 52 2.77 -8.70 28.93
N LEU A 53 1.60 -8.90 28.32
CA LEU A 53 0.69 -7.82 27.98
C LEU A 53 -0.30 -7.52 29.11
N ASN A 54 -0.37 -8.32 30.16
CA ASN A 54 -1.26 -8.14 31.31
C ASN A 54 -2.73 -8.03 30.87
N PHE A 55 -3.23 -9.08 30.23
CA PHE A 55 -4.64 -9.24 29.85
C PHE A 55 -5.13 -10.63 30.22
N HIS A 56 -6.45 -10.78 30.38
CA HIS A 56 -7.10 -12.08 30.50
C HIS A 56 -7.73 -12.45 29.16
N SER A 57 -7.37 -13.59 28.56
CA SER A 57 -8.05 -14.05 27.35
C SER A 57 -9.48 -14.46 27.67
N ASN A 58 -10.41 -13.99 26.84
CA ASN A 58 -11.79 -14.45 26.84
C ASN A 58 -12.00 -15.62 25.85
N GLY A 59 -10.93 -16.18 25.29
CA GLY A 59 -10.99 -17.23 24.27
C GLY A 59 -11.61 -16.79 22.95
N ALA A 60 -11.71 -15.48 22.70
CA ALA A 60 -12.36 -14.93 21.51
C ALA A 60 -11.71 -13.62 21.03
N VAL A 61 -11.63 -13.48 19.71
CA VAL A 61 -11.35 -12.19 19.05
C VAL A 61 -12.66 -11.43 18.87
N VAL A 62 -12.61 -10.13 19.07
CA VAL A 62 -13.78 -9.24 18.93
C VAL A 62 -14.36 -9.33 17.51
N THR A 63 -15.66 -9.60 17.40
CA THR A 63 -16.32 -9.95 16.13
C THR A 63 -16.23 -8.89 15.03
N TRP A 64 -16.22 -7.60 15.39
CA TRP A 64 -16.12 -6.49 14.43
C TRP A 64 -14.69 -6.19 13.99
N LEU A 65 -13.70 -6.71 14.71
CA LEU A 65 -12.30 -6.39 14.54
C LEU A 65 -11.72 -6.87 13.20
N PRO A 66 -12.01 -8.08 12.68
CA PRO A 66 -11.52 -8.50 11.36
C PRO A 66 -12.00 -7.59 10.23
N LEU A 67 -13.27 -7.17 10.28
CA LEU A 67 -13.83 -6.25 9.30
C LEU A 67 -13.18 -4.86 9.42
N PHE A 68 -12.90 -4.42 10.65
CA PHE A 68 -12.21 -3.17 10.90
C PHE A 68 -10.76 -3.19 10.41
N LEU A 69 -9.98 -4.23 10.74
CA LEU A 69 -8.62 -4.43 10.25
C LEU A 69 -8.57 -4.43 8.73
N PHE A 70 -9.48 -5.17 8.10
CA PHE A 70 -9.58 -5.17 6.65
C PHE A 70 -9.83 -3.76 6.12
N THR A 71 -10.82 -3.05 6.64
CA THR A 71 -11.18 -1.72 6.12
C THR A 71 -10.04 -0.72 6.28
N VAL A 72 -9.40 -0.69 7.44
CA VAL A 72 -8.28 0.23 7.72
C VAL A 72 -7.05 -0.15 6.88
N LEU A 73 -6.64 -1.42 6.91
CA LEU A 73 -5.45 -1.85 6.18
C LEU A 73 -5.64 -1.73 4.67
N PHE A 74 -6.83 -2.02 4.17
CA PHE A 74 -7.15 -1.87 2.76
C PHE A 74 -7.13 -0.40 2.33
N GLY A 75 -7.75 0.50 3.09
CA GLY A 75 -7.68 1.94 2.83
C GLY A 75 -6.25 2.46 2.83
N LEU A 76 -5.50 2.18 3.90
CA LEU A 76 -4.11 2.62 4.04
C LEU A 76 -3.22 2.05 2.92
N SER A 77 -3.29 0.73 2.67
CA SER A 77 -2.47 0.06 1.66
C SER A 77 -2.80 0.53 0.23
N MET A 78 -4.07 0.85 -0.07
CA MET A 78 -4.48 1.34 -1.38
C MET A 78 -3.89 2.71 -1.70
N ASP A 79 -3.94 3.67 -0.78
CA ASP A 79 -3.36 5.01 -0.97
C ASP A 79 -1.88 4.92 -1.34
N TYR A 80 -1.20 3.97 -0.72
CA TYR A 80 0.21 3.73 -0.92
C TYR A 80 0.56 2.99 -2.20
N HIS A 81 -0.16 1.91 -2.52
CA HIS A 81 0.02 1.21 -3.78
C HIS A 81 -0.22 2.17 -4.93
N VAL A 82 -1.25 3.02 -4.83
CA VAL A 82 -1.49 4.09 -5.81
C VAL A 82 -0.28 5.01 -5.89
N PHE A 83 0.24 5.52 -4.78
CA PHE A 83 1.38 6.43 -4.79
C PHE A 83 2.64 5.83 -5.44
N ILE A 84 3.01 4.61 -5.06
CA ILE A 84 4.21 3.93 -5.58
C ILE A 84 4.02 3.59 -7.06
N LEU A 85 2.89 3.00 -7.42
CA LEU A 85 2.63 2.58 -8.79
C LEU A 85 2.47 3.77 -9.73
N SER A 86 1.88 4.88 -9.28
CA SER A 86 1.80 6.11 -10.07
C SER A 86 3.21 6.63 -10.36
N ARG A 87 4.09 6.62 -9.37
CA ARG A 87 5.48 7.02 -9.57
C ARG A 87 6.24 6.09 -10.52
N ILE A 88 6.01 4.78 -10.43
CA ILE A 88 6.61 3.80 -11.36
C ILE A 88 6.07 4.02 -12.78
N ARG A 89 4.76 4.24 -12.92
CA ARG A 89 4.09 4.52 -14.20
C ARG A 89 4.66 5.77 -14.85
N GLU A 90 4.82 6.86 -14.10
CA GLU A 90 5.46 8.10 -14.58
C GLU A 90 6.85 7.85 -15.18
N LEU A 91 7.68 7.03 -14.51
CA LEU A 91 9.02 6.69 -14.98
C LEU A 91 8.97 5.82 -16.26
N VAL A 92 8.06 4.85 -16.32
CA VAL A 92 7.86 4.04 -17.52
C VAL A 92 7.38 4.90 -18.69
N ASP A 93 6.48 5.85 -18.43
CA ASP A 93 5.96 6.77 -19.46
C ASP A 93 7.03 7.76 -19.95
N GLN A 94 8.08 8.02 -19.15
CA GLN A 94 9.29 8.74 -19.56
C GLN A 94 10.30 7.87 -20.34
N GLY A 95 9.97 6.60 -20.60
CA GLY A 95 10.82 5.67 -21.35
C GLY A 95 11.85 4.91 -20.52
N VAL A 96 11.78 4.97 -19.18
CA VAL A 96 12.66 4.19 -18.31
C VAL A 96 12.25 2.71 -18.37
N PRO A 97 13.19 1.75 -18.53
CA PRO A 97 12.89 0.33 -18.49
C PRO A 97 12.14 -0.06 -17.20
N THR A 98 11.15 -0.95 -17.29
CA THR A 98 10.26 -1.32 -16.18
C THR A 98 11.02 -1.68 -14.90
N GLU A 99 12.10 -2.47 -14.99
CA GLU A 99 12.90 -2.87 -13.82
C GLU A 99 13.57 -1.67 -13.13
N GLU A 100 14.11 -0.75 -13.91
CA GLU A 100 14.75 0.46 -13.39
C GLU A 100 13.71 1.45 -12.84
N ALA A 101 12.54 1.56 -13.48
CA ALA A 101 11.41 2.36 -13.02
C ALA A 101 10.88 1.88 -11.65
N VAL A 102 10.75 0.55 -11.47
CA VAL A 102 10.35 -0.05 -10.19
C VAL A 102 11.36 0.27 -9.10
N SER A 103 12.66 0.05 -9.37
CA SER A 103 13.74 0.33 -8.40
C SER A 103 13.77 1.81 -7.99
N ARG A 104 13.74 2.72 -8.97
CA ARG A 104 13.75 4.17 -8.72
C ARG A 104 12.48 4.63 -7.99
N GLY A 105 11.31 4.18 -8.40
CA GLY A 105 10.03 4.54 -7.79
C GLY A 105 9.93 4.11 -6.32
N ILE A 106 10.38 2.90 -6.00
CA ILE A 106 10.43 2.42 -4.61
C ILE A 106 11.44 3.23 -3.81
N ARG A 107 12.66 3.45 -4.33
CA ARG A 107 13.72 4.16 -3.60
C ARG A 107 13.31 5.60 -3.23
N THR A 108 12.59 6.30 -4.10
CA THR A 108 12.13 7.67 -3.82
C THR A 108 11.01 7.77 -2.81
N THR A 109 10.22 6.71 -2.65
CA THR A 109 9.02 6.72 -1.79
C THR A 109 9.23 5.97 -0.47
N ALA A 110 10.27 5.14 -0.39
CA ALA A 110 10.53 4.27 0.76
C ALA A 110 10.71 5.04 2.08
N SER A 111 11.42 6.17 2.09
CA SER A 111 11.71 6.92 3.33
C SER A 111 10.45 7.54 3.94
N THR A 112 9.64 8.21 3.12
CA THR A 112 8.38 8.83 3.54
C THR A 112 7.40 7.79 4.05
N VAL A 113 7.29 6.66 3.34
CA VAL A 113 6.40 5.56 3.74
C VAL A 113 6.85 4.92 5.05
N THR A 114 8.15 4.61 5.18
CA THR A 114 8.69 3.96 6.38
C THR A 114 8.50 4.86 7.60
N SER A 115 8.67 6.17 7.43
CA SER A 115 8.43 7.15 8.50
C SER A 115 6.96 7.18 8.92
N ALA A 116 6.03 7.20 7.96
CA ALA A 116 4.60 7.15 8.26
C ALA A 116 4.20 5.83 8.95
N ALA A 117 4.73 4.70 8.46
CA ALA A 117 4.51 3.38 9.06
C ALA A 117 5.04 3.32 10.51
N ALA A 118 6.24 3.86 10.77
CA ALA A 118 6.80 3.91 12.11
C ALA A 118 5.90 4.70 13.09
N VAL A 119 5.39 5.86 12.66
CA VAL A 119 4.44 6.65 13.48
C VAL A 119 3.15 5.88 13.73
N MET A 120 2.57 5.26 12.70
CA MET A 120 1.34 4.46 12.86
C MET A 120 1.53 3.29 13.82
N VAL A 121 2.63 2.54 13.67
CA VAL A 121 2.96 1.42 14.57
C VAL A 121 3.14 1.91 16.00
N ALA A 122 3.82 3.05 16.21
CA ALA A 122 3.98 3.63 17.53
C ALA A 122 2.63 4.02 18.18
N VAL A 123 1.73 4.64 17.41
CA VAL A 123 0.38 5.01 17.88
C VAL A 123 -0.44 3.76 18.25
N PHE A 124 -0.43 2.73 17.41
CA PHE A 124 -1.17 1.50 17.68
C PHE A 124 -0.55 0.67 18.82
N ALA A 125 0.76 0.74 19.02
CA ALA A 125 1.43 0.14 20.18
C ALA A 125 0.99 0.77 21.50
N ILE A 126 0.69 2.08 21.52
CA ILE A 126 0.08 2.74 22.69
C ILE A 126 -1.30 2.14 22.97
N PHE A 127 -2.09 1.84 21.93
CA PHE A 127 -3.41 1.20 22.11
C PHE A 127 -3.29 -0.22 22.68
N ALA A 128 -2.24 -0.95 22.31
CA ALA A 128 -1.91 -2.25 22.89
C ALA A 128 -1.53 -2.19 24.38
N SER A 129 -1.24 -1.00 24.93
CA SER A 129 -0.94 -0.80 26.35
C SER A 129 -2.17 -0.44 27.19
N LEU A 130 -3.33 -0.22 26.54
CA LEU A 130 -4.57 0.12 27.23
C LEU A 130 -5.19 -1.10 27.95
N ARG A 131 -6.02 -0.80 28.95
CA ARG A 131 -6.63 -1.81 29.84
C ARG A 131 -7.80 -2.55 29.19
N THR A 132 -8.50 -1.90 28.26
CA THR A 132 -9.65 -2.49 27.58
C THR A 132 -9.19 -3.51 26.54
N LEU A 133 -9.61 -4.76 26.70
CA LEU A 133 -9.22 -5.87 25.83
C LEU A 133 -9.53 -5.60 24.35
N ASP A 134 -10.68 -5.02 24.04
CA ASP A 134 -11.07 -4.67 22.66
C ASP A 134 -10.08 -3.70 22.01
N ILE A 135 -9.69 -2.64 22.74
CA ILE A 135 -8.75 -1.64 22.26
C ILE A 135 -7.34 -2.24 22.14
N LYS A 136 -7.00 -3.16 23.06
CA LYS A 136 -5.72 -3.88 23.05
C LYS A 136 -5.59 -4.77 21.82
N GLN A 137 -6.62 -5.56 21.52
CA GLN A 137 -6.69 -6.37 20.31
C GLN A 137 -6.60 -5.50 19.06
N MET A 138 -7.32 -4.38 19.02
CA MET A 138 -7.27 -3.44 17.90
C MET A 138 -5.87 -2.86 17.72
N GLY A 139 -5.23 -2.41 18.80
CA GLY A 139 -3.87 -1.85 18.78
C GLY A 139 -2.84 -2.85 18.27
N VAL A 140 -2.81 -4.06 18.82
CA VAL A 140 -1.90 -5.12 18.37
C VAL A 140 -2.18 -5.50 16.92
N GLY A 141 -3.45 -5.69 16.56
CA GLY A 141 -3.85 -6.11 15.22
C GLY A 141 -3.44 -5.11 14.15
N LEU A 142 -3.69 -3.82 14.38
CA LEU A 142 -3.33 -2.75 13.45
C LEU A 142 -1.81 -2.54 13.39
N ALA A 143 -1.12 -2.58 14.53
CA ALA A 143 0.34 -2.45 14.57
C ALA A 143 1.00 -3.56 13.74
N VAL A 144 0.58 -4.81 13.92
CA VAL A 144 1.09 -5.96 13.17
C VAL A 144 0.72 -5.86 11.69
N ALA A 145 -0.53 -5.53 11.37
CA ALA A 145 -1.00 -5.40 9.99
C ALA A 145 -0.21 -4.34 9.20
N VAL A 146 -0.04 -3.16 9.79
CA VAL A 146 0.72 -2.05 9.17
C VAL A 146 2.21 -2.39 9.08
N LEU A 147 2.78 -3.03 10.11
CA LEU A 147 4.18 -3.44 10.09
C LEU A 147 4.44 -4.46 8.98
N LEU A 148 3.58 -5.47 8.82
CA LEU A 148 3.66 -6.47 7.76
C LEU A 148 3.46 -5.86 6.37
N ASP A 149 2.52 -4.94 6.20
CA ASP A 149 2.32 -4.24 4.93
C ASP A 149 3.56 -3.41 4.54
N ALA A 150 4.07 -2.60 5.47
CA ALA A 150 5.19 -1.71 5.21
C ALA A 150 6.50 -2.47 4.93
N THR A 151 6.73 -3.60 5.61
CA THR A 151 7.99 -4.35 5.54
C THR A 151 7.92 -5.51 4.56
N LEU A 152 7.07 -6.51 4.82
CA LEU A 152 7.04 -7.76 4.07
C LEU A 152 6.33 -7.59 2.73
N ILE A 153 5.13 -7.01 2.73
CA ILE A 153 4.37 -6.82 1.50
C ILE A 153 5.12 -5.86 0.59
N ARG A 154 5.49 -4.69 1.09
CA ARG A 154 6.01 -3.61 0.24
C ARG A 154 7.52 -3.66 0.05
N GLY A 155 8.26 -3.96 1.10
CA GLY A 155 9.72 -4.06 1.01
C GLY A 155 10.18 -5.27 0.21
N VAL A 156 9.39 -6.35 0.17
CA VAL A 156 9.79 -7.61 -0.44
C VAL A 156 8.83 -8.07 -1.53
N LEU A 157 7.57 -8.35 -1.19
CA LEU A 157 6.65 -9.04 -2.10
C LEU A 157 6.24 -8.17 -3.31
N LEU A 158 6.05 -6.87 -3.13
CA LEU A 158 5.70 -5.94 -4.20
C LEU A 158 6.84 -5.84 -5.24
N PRO A 159 8.10 -5.51 -4.89
CA PRO A 159 9.20 -5.52 -5.87
C PRO A 159 9.44 -6.91 -6.47
N ALA A 160 9.33 -7.99 -5.68
CA ALA A 160 9.52 -9.34 -6.20
C ALA A 160 8.47 -9.71 -7.26
N THR A 161 7.19 -9.42 -6.99
CA THR A 161 6.10 -9.66 -7.96
C THR A 161 6.24 -8.75 -9.18
N MET A 162 6.65 -7.50 -9.00
CA MET A 162 6.97 -6.59 -10.11
C MET A 162 8.07 -7.11 -11.01
N LYS A 163 9.15 -7.63 -10.42
CA LYS A 163 10.24 -8.22 -11.19
C LYS A 163 9.83 -9.50 -11.90
N LEU A 164 9.08 -10.39 -11.23
CA LEU A 164 8.67 -11.69 -11.77
C LEU A 164 7.73 -11.54 -12.97
N LEU A 165 6.79 -10.59 -12.91
CA LEU A 165 5.80 -10.36 -13.95
C LEU A 165 6.32 -9.50 -15.11
N GLY A 166 7.36 -8.69 -14.91
CA GLY A 166 7.97 -7.87 -15.96
C GLY A 166 6.94 -7.03 -16.72
N ASP A 167 6.89 -7.22 -18.05
CA ASP A 167 5.99 -6.48 -18.94
C ASP A 167 4.51 -6.88 -18.79
N TRP A 168 4.21 -8.06 -18.24
CA TRP A 168 2.83 -8.48 -17.98
C TRP A 168 2.14 -7.60 -16.92
N ASN A 169 2.91 -6.88 -16.10
CA ASN A 169 2.34 -5.91 -15.16
C ASN A 169 1.52 -4.83 -15.83
N TRP A 170 1.80 -4.53 -17.10
CA TRP A 170 1.12 -3.48 -17.86
C TRP A 170 0.09 -4.05 -18.83
N TYR A 171 -0.25 -5.33 -18.70
CA TYR A 171 -1.23 -5.96 -19.58
C TYR A 171 -2.61 -5.32 -19.42
N LEU A 172 -3.04 -4.64 -20.49
CA LEU A 172 -4.40 -4.17 -20.68
C LEU A 172 -5.04 -4.93 -21.84
N PRO A 173 -6.16 -5.64 -21.61
CA PRO A 173 -6.87 -6.29 -22.71
C PRO A 173 -7.52 -5.24 -23.63
N ARG A 174 -7.50 -5.50 -24.95
CA ARG A 174 -7.87 -4.56 -26.02
C ARG A 174 -9.24 -3.89 -25.89
N TRP A 175 -10.23 -4.57 -25.31
CA TRP A 175 -11.56 -4.02 -25.01
C TRP A 175 -11.58 -2.88 -23.99
N LEU A 176 -10.52 -2.71 -23.19
CA LEU A 176 -10.39 -1.65 -22.19
C LEU A 176 -9.52 -0.46 -22.66
N GLU A 177 -9.10 -0.46 -23.93
CA GLU A 177 -8.35 0.67 -24.53
C GLU A 177 -9.16 1.98 -24.57
N TRP A 178 -10.50 1.89 -24.46
CA TRP A 178 -11.41 3.04 -24.42
C TRP A 178 -11.29 3.93 -23.15
N LEU A 179 -10.64 3.46 -22.08
CA LEU A 179 -10.45 4.30 -20.88
C LEU A 179 -9.73 5.63 -21.24
N PRO A 180 -10.01 6.76 -20.59
CA PRO A 180 -9.25 8.00 -20.77
C PRO A 180 -7.84 7.91 -20.16
N ARG A 181 -6.85 8.61 -20.71
CA ARG A 181 -5.54 8.78 -20.05
C ARG A 181 -5.66 9.93 -19.04
N ILE A 182 -5.72 9.61 -17.75
CA ILE A 182 -5.69 10.62 -16.70
C ILE A 182 -4.24 10.78 -16.25
N GLY A 183 -3.53 11.78 -16.80
CA GLY A 183 -2.23 12.22 -16.30
C GLY A 183 -1.15 12.44 -17.36
N SER A 184 -1.02 13.67 -17.82
CA SER A 184 0.29 14.29 -18.10
C SER A 184 0.12 15.82 -18.15
N HIS A 185 0.07 16.46 -16.99
CA HIS A 185 0.62 17.81 -16.93
C HIS A 185 2.14 17.64 -17.01
N ALA A 186 2.64 17.53 -18.24
CA ALA A 186 4.02 17.92 -18.47
C ALA A 186 4.11 19.39 -18.04
N PRO A 187 5.06 19.78 -17.18
CA PRO A 187 5.49 21.17 -17.21
C PRO A 187 5.89 21.41 -18.66
N GLN A 188 5.15 22.28 -19.36
CA GLN A 188 5.66 22.83 -20.59
C GLN A 188 7.02 23.41 -20.22
N GLU A 189 8.10 22.79 -20.72
CA GLU A 189 9.36 23.51 -20.86
C GLU A 189 9.02 24.73 -21.69
N GLU A 190 8.79 25.83 -20.99
CA GLU A 190 8.85 27.15 -21.56
C GLU A 190 10.29 27.27 -22.06
N LYS A 191 10.47 26.94 -23.34
CA LYS A 191 11.64 27.36 -24.11
C LYS A 191 11.67 28.87 -23.96
N VAL A 192 12.40 29.35 -22.97
CA VAL A 192 12.81 30.75 -22.86
C VAL A 192 13.65 30.99 -24.09
N ALA A 193 12.97 31.43 -25.15
CA ALA A 193 13.58 31.92 -26.36
C ALA A 193 14.55 33.01 -25.91
N GLY A 194 15.85 32.76 -26.10
CA GLY A 194 16.89 33.73 -25.84
C GLY A 194 16.54 35.03 -26.57
N LYS A 195 16.13 36.04 -25.80
CA LYS A 195 16.17 37.42 -26.28
C LYS A 195 17.64 37.81 -26.34
N PRO A 196 18.19 38.20 -27.50
CA PRO A 196 19.51 38.78 -27.53
C PRO A 196 19.49 40.10 -26.74
N ALA A 197 20.43 40.23 -25.80
CA ALA A 197 20.60 41.43 -24.99
C ALA A 197 20.87 42.64 -25.90
N PRO A 198 20.25 43.81 -25.67
CA PRO A 198 20.55 45.00 -26.43
C PRO A 198 21.98 45.44 -26.10
N ALA A 199 22.79 45.63 -27.13
CA ALA A 199 24.12 46.23 -27.03
C ALA A 199 23.98 47.64 -26.46
N ILE A 200 24.51 47.85 -25.26
CA ILE A 200 24.66 49.18 -24.66
C ILE A 200 25.76 49.89 -25.46
N ARG A 201 25.38 50.97 -26.14
CA ARG A 201 26.29 52.00 -26.66
C ARG A 201 26.54 53.03 -25.59
#